data_AF-A0A158KP20-F1
#
_entry.id   AF-A0A158KP20-F1
#
_cell.length_a   1.000
_cell.length_b   1.000
_cell.length_c   1.000
_cell.angle_alpha   90.00
_cell.angle_beta   90.00
_cell.angle_gamma   90.00
#
_symmetry.space_group_name_H-M   'P 1'
#
loop_
_entity.id
_entity.type
_entity.pdbx_description
1 polymer ?
#
loop_
_entity_poly.entity_id
_entity_poly.type
_entity_poly.pdbx_seq_one_letter_code
_entity_poly.pdbx_strand_id
1 'polypeptide(L)'
;MVRVQAEVDTPIVPIWMSDRTGEGHRKMIDGGLMPMRAISSTLLAIRRFMEHGRWRAGFDPNWSPSCAAGAAQQTVNLSEAKTKALLEEAGITVPRGEVVRSASEAAQAFTRVGNGKAVMKISSAKILHKTDIGGVRLNVTSEADAAAAFARSASEASASSYSRT
;
A
#
# COMPACT_ATOMS: atom_id res chain seq x y z
N MET A 1 -34.43 20.02 6.81
CA MET A 1 -33.25 19.20 7.17
C MET A 1 -32.06 20.07 7.54
N VAL A 2 -31.53 20.92 6.64
CA VAL A 2 -30.39 21.81 6.96
C VAL A 2 -30.62 22.65 8.22
N ARG A 3 -31.75 23.38 8.28
CA ARG A 3 -32.11 24.17 9.48
C ARG A 3 -32.17 23.31 10.75
N VAL A 4 -32.83 22.16 10.66
CA VAL A 4 -33.00 21.23 11.80
C VAL A 4 -31.66 20.72 12.29
N GLN A 5 -30.70 20.41 11.41
CA GLN A 5 -29.35 19.97 11.82
C GLN A 5 -28.64 21.01 12.69
N ALA A 6 -28.88 22.31 12.45
CA ALA A 6 -28.28 23.37 13.27
C ALA A 6 -28.93 23.51 14.66
N GLU A 7 -30.13 22.94 14.83
CA GLU A 7 -30.92 23.02 16.06
C GLU A 7 -30.80 21.76 16.93
N VAL A 8 -30.20 20.68 16.41
CA VAL A 8 -30.10 19.39 17.11
C VAL A 8 -28.67 18.87 17.16
N ASP A 9 -28.30 18.29 18.30
CA ASP A 9 -26.98 17.65 18.48
C ASP A 9 -26.90 16.27 17.82
N THR A 10 -28.04 15.68 17.46
CA THR A 10 -28.10 14.39 16.77
C THR A 10 -27.75 14.56 15.29
N PRO A 11 -26.69 13.90 14.78
CA PRO A 11 -26.32 14.01 13.37
C PRO A 11 -27.41 13.45 12.44
N ILE A 12 -27.83 14.26 11.48
CA ILE A 12 -28.76 13.91 10.41
C ILE A 12 -27.95 13.52 9.18
N VAL A 13 -28.14 12.29 8.71
CA VAL A 13 -27.48 11.79 7.50
C VAL A 13 -28.53 11.60 6.40
N PRO A 14 -28.68 12.55 5.47
CA PRO A 14 -29.68 12.41 4.40
C PRO A 14 -29.28 11.31 3.42
N ILE A 15 -30.25 10.48 3.04
CA ILE A 15 -30.10 9.48 1.99
C ILE A 15 -30.97 9.88 0.80
N TRP A 16 -30.32 10.19 -0.32
CA TRP A 16 -30.94 10.60 -1.57
C TRP A 16 -30.78 9.51 -2.62
N MET A 17 -31.78 8.64 -2.73
CA MET A 17 -31.77 7.53 -3.69
C MET A 17 -32.37 7.89 -5.06
N SER A 18 -32.81 9.14 -5.25
CA SER A 18 -33.33 9.60 -6.54
C SER A 18 -32.20 10.03 -7.46
N ASP A 19 -32.27 9.65 -8.74
CA ASP A 19 -31.37 10.17 -9.76
C ASP A 19 -31.62 11.65 -10.10
N ARG A 20 -32.78 12.19 -9.71
CA ARG A 20 -33.10 13.60 -9.92
C ARG A 20 -32.34 14.45 -8.90
N THR A 21 -31.36 15.20 -9.38
CA THR A 21 -30.63 16.18 -8.56
C THR A 21 -31.20 17.58 -8.83
N GLY A 22 -32.09 18.00 -7.94
CA GLY A 22 -32.76 19.30 -8.01
C GLY A 22 -32.24 20.30 -6.99
N GLU A 23 -32.97 21.40 -6.86
CA GLU A 23 -32.68 22.46 -5.88
C GLU A 23 -32.54 21.93 -4.44
N GLY A 24 -33.37 20.96 -4.05
CA GLY A 24 -33.30 20.35 -2.72
C GLY A 24 -31.98 19.62 -2.44
N HIS A 25 -31.44 18.89 -3.43
CA HIS A 25 -30.15 18.22 -3.32
C HIS A 25 -29.01 19.23 -3.15
N ARG A 26 -29.03 20.32 -3.94
CA ARG A 26 -28.03 21.39 -3.87
C ARG A 26 -28.10 22.13 -2.52
N LYS A 27 -29.31 22.50 -2.08
CA LYS A 27 -29.52 23.15 -0.77
C LYS A 27 -28.99 22.32 0.40
N MET A 28 -29.04 20.99 0.33
CA MET A 28 -28.42 20.15 1.35
C MET A 28 -26.91 20.26 1.37
N ILE A 29 -26.26 20.15 0.20
CA ILE A 29 -24.80 20.28 0.08
C ILE A 29 -24.34 21.66 0.54
N ASP A 30 -24.97 22.72 0.04
CA ASP A 30 -24.65 24.10 0.41
C ASP A 30 -24.88 24.35 1.91
N GLY A 31 -25.82 23.62 2.51
CA GLY A 31 -26.11 23.61 3.94
C GLY A 31 -25.23 22.67 4.77
N GLY A 32 -24.17 22.08 4.20
CA GLY A 32 -23.24 21.20 4.91
C GLY A 32 -23.74 19.77 5.13
N LEU A 33 -24.88 19.40 4.56
CA LEU A 33 -25.42 18.04 4.63
C LEU A 33 -25.15 17.29 3.33
N MET A 34 -24.37 16.21 3.40
CA MET A 34 -24.04 15.38 2.24
C MET A 34 -25.16 14.37 1.94
N PRO A 35 -25.93 14.51 0.84
CA PRO A 35 -27.00 13.57 0.48
C PRO A 35 -26.40 12.27 -0.08
N MET A 36 -26.31 11.24 0.77
CA MET A 36 -25.70 9.97 0.41
C MET A 36 -26.59 9.17 -0.53
N ARG A 37 -25.99 8.51 -1.52
CA ARG A 37 -26.71 7.82 -2.61
C ARG A 37 -27.21 6.41 -2.27
N ALA A 38 -26.71 5.81 -1.19
CA ALA A 38 -27.02 4.43 -0.80
C ALA A 38 -26.90 4.22 0.71
N ILE A 39 -27.81 3.43 1.28
CA ILE A 39 -27.82 3.10 2.71
C ILE A 39 -26.56 2.33 3.11
N SER A 40 -26.16 1.32 2.32
CA SER A 40 -24.99 0.48 2.61
C SER A 40 -23.69 1.28 2.72
N SER A 41 -23.40 2.13 1.71
CA SER A 41 -22.23 3.00 1.71
C SER A 41 -22.27 4.03 2.83
N THR A 42 -23.46 4.52 3.19
CA THR A 42 -23.66 5.44 4.31
C THR A 42 -23.30 4.79 5.64
N LEU A 43 -23.83 3.59 5.90
CA LEU A 43 -23.53 2.84 7.11
C LEU A 43 -22.03 2.48 7.19
N LEU A 44 -21.41 2.15 6.07
CA LEU A 44 -19.97 1.92 6.01
C LEU A 44 -19.17 3.20 6.34
N ALA A 45 -19.55 4.35 5.78
CA ALA A 45 -18.90 5.62 6.07
C ALA A 45 -19.03 5.99 7.56
N ILE A 46 -20.22 5.86 8.16
CA ILE A 46 -20.45 6.09 9.59
C ILE A 46 -19.60 5.14 10.43
N ARG A 47 -19.56 3.85 10.09
CA ARG A 47 -18.69 2.87 10.77
C ARG A 47 -17.22 3.31 10.74
N ARG A 48 -16.71 3.68 9.56
CA ARG A 48 -15.31 4.14 9.41
C ARG A 48 -15.04 5.42 10.18
N PHE A 49 -15.99 6.35 10.21
CA PHE A 49 -15.88 7.57 10.99
C PHE A 49 -15.78 7.28 12.50
N MET A 50 -16.61 6.37 13.02
CA MET A 50 -16.53 5.92 14.41
C MET A 50 -15.22 5.18 14.72
N GLU A 51 -14.76 4.31 13.81
CA GLU A 51 -13.46 3.63 13.93
C GLU A 51 -12.31 4.64 13.98
N HIS A 52 -12.33 5.64 13.11
CA HIS A 52 -11.36 6.72 13.11
C HIS A 52 -11.40 7.52 14.41
N GLY A 53 -12.60 7.86 14.91
CA GLY A 53 -12.76 8.55 16.19
C GLY A 53 -12.17 7.76 17.37
N ARG A 54 -12.43 6.44 17.42
CA ARG A 54 -11.83 5.54 18.43
C ARG A 54 -10.30 5.48 18.32
N TRP A 55 -9.78 5.32 17.11
CA TRP A 55 -8.34 5.34 16.86
C TRP A 55 -7.73 6.66 17.31
N ARG A 56 -8.36 7.79 16.95
CA ARG A 56 -7.88 9.14 17.28
C ARG A 56 -7.92 9.43 18.78
N ALA A 57 -8.91 8.89 19.51
CA ALA A 57 -8.99 9.02 20.97
C ALA A 57 -7.86 8.27 21.69
N GLY A 58 -7.35 7.18 21.11
CA GLY A 58 -6.18 6.45 21.62
C GLY A 58 -4.86 6.83 20.97
N PHE A 59 -4.86 7.80 20.04
CA PHE A 59 -3.65 8.24 19.35
C PHE A 59 -2.87 9.17 20.26
N ASP A 60 -1.58 8.89 20.45
CA ASP A 60 -0.68 9.78 21.18
C ASP A 60 -0.44 11.06 20.36
N PRO A 61 -0.90 12.24 20.80
CA PRO A 61 -0.70 13.49 20.07
C PRO A 61 0.78 13.90 19.98
N ASN A 62 1.63 13.34 20.85
CA ASN A 62 3.07 13.54 20.83
C ASN A 62 3.80 12.49 19.99
N TRP A 63 3.06 11.56 19.36
CA TRP A 63 3.65 10.63 18.42
C TRP A 63 4.32 11.41 17.30
N SER A 64 5.63 11.22 17.19
CA SER A 64 6.43 11.71 16.07
C SER A 64 6.98 10.53 15.30
N PRO A 65 7.01 10.58 13.96
CA PRO A 65 7.74 9.58 13.18
C PRO A 65 9.19 9.49 13.68
N SER A 66 9.71 8.28 13.87
CA SER A 66 11.13 8.05 14.21
C SER A 66 12.08 8.65 13.17
N CYS A 67 11.61 8.88 11.94
CA CYS A 67 12.36 9.48 10.83
C CYS A 67 12.24 11.02 10.71
N ALA A 68 11.71 11.74 11.71
CA ALA A 68 11.40 13.17 11.58
C ALA A 68 12.60 14.15 11.64
N ALA A 69 13.85 13.67 11.62
CA ALA A 69 15.02 14.55 11.74
C ALA A 69 15.97 14.42 10.53
N GLY A 70 15.87 15.38 9.62
CA GLY A 70 16.86 15.66 8.58
C GLY A 70 16.31 16.61 7.53
N ALA A 71 16.98 17.75 7.30
CA ALA A 71 16.69 18.61 6.16
C ALA A 71 16.63 17.76 4.88
N ALA A 72 15.64 18.00 4.03
CA ALA A 72 15.40 17.21 2.82
C ALA A 72 16.70 17.10 1.98
N GLN A 73 17.40 15.99 2.14
CA GLN A 73 18.41 15.59 1.19
C GLN A 73 17.70 15.21 -0.10
N GLN A 74 18.40 15.44 -1.22
CA GLN A 74 17.93 15.17 -2.57
C GLN A 74 17.15 13.83 -2.63
N THR A 75 15.93 13.87 -3.15
CA THR A 75 15.12 12.65 -3.33
C THR A 75 15.83 11.73 -4.31
N VAL A 76 16.37 10.62 -3.82
CA VAL A 76 17.04 9.60 -4.64
C VAL A 76 16.24 8.30 -4.60
N ASN A 77 16.22 7.59 -5.73
CA ASN A 77 15.66 6.24 -5.79
C ASN A 77 16.60 5.27 -5.08
N LEU A 78 16.14 4.70 -3.96
CA LEU A 78 16.87 3.67 -3.23
C LEU A 78 16.50 2.28 -3.75
N SER A 79 17.46 1.34 -3.65
CA SER A 79 17.15 -0.07 -3.84
C SER A 79 16.28 -0.55 -2.68
N GLU A 80 15.43 -1.55 -2.93
CA GLU A 80 14.57 -2.10 -1.89
C GLU A 80 15.34 -2.62 -0.68
N ALA A 81 16.50 -3.25 -0.90
CA ALA A 81 17.35 -3.74 0.18
C ALA A 81 17.81 -2.57 1.09
N LYS A 82 18.23 -1.46 0.47
CA LYS A 82 18.63 -0.25 1.20
C LYS A 82 17.44 0.40 1.91
N THR A 83 16.27 0.46 1.26
CA THR A 83 15.04 0.97 1.89
C THR A 83 14.65 0.13 3.11
N LYS A 84 14.70 -1.20 3.01
CA LYS A 84 14.37 -2.10 4.13
C LYS A 84 15.33 -1.93 5.30
N ALA A 85 16.64 -1.82 5.04
CA ALA A 85 17.62 -1.56 6.09
C ALA A 85 17.34 -0.23 6.83
N LEU A 86 17.04 0.85 6.09
CA LEU A 86 16.68 2.14 6.71
C LEU A 86 15.39 2.06 7.53
N LEU A 87 14.40 1.27 7.08
CA LEU A 87 13.16 1.05 7.83
C LEU A 87 13.43 0.28 9.13
N GLU A 88 14.26 -0.77 9.08
CA GLU A 88 14.67 -1.51 10.29
C GLU A 88 15.43 -0.63 11.28
N GLU A 89 16.37 0.20 10.80
CA GLU A 89 17.08 1.21 11.61
C GLU A 89 16.12 2.21 12.26
N ALA A 90 15.03 2.55 11.58
CA ALA A 90 13.96 3.40 12.11
C ALA A 90 12.98 2.68 13.05
N GLY A 91 13.20 1.40 13.36
CA GLY A 91 12.35 0.57 14.22
C GLY A 91 11.11 0.01 13.52
N ILE A 92 11.04 0.09 12.19
CA ILE A 92 9.92 -0.43 11.39
C ILE A 92 10.24 -1.87 10.99
N THR A 93 9.43 -2.81 11.45
CA THR A 93 9.55 -4.22 11.07
C THR A 93 9.33 -4.40 9.57
N VAL A 94 10.30 -4.98 8.87
CA VAL A 94 10.19 -5.33 7.44
C VAL A 94 10.28 -6.84 7.23
N PRO A 95 9.73 -7.37 6.12
CA PRO A 95 9.89 -8.78 5.79
C PRO A 95 11.36 -9.11 5.49
N ARG A 96 11.89 -10.14 6.16
CA ARG A 96 13.22 -10.72 5.90
C ARG A 96 13.37 -11.05 4.41
N GLY A 97 14.55 -10.77 3.87
CA GLY A 97 14.85 -10.95 2.45
C GLY A 97 16.35 -10.89 2.20
N GLU A 98 16.80 -11.53 1.14
CA GLU A 98 18.20 -11.54 0.73
C GLU A 98 18.32 -11.20 -0.76
N VAL A 99 19.36 -10.44 -1.12
CA VAL A 99 19.70 -10.18 -2.54
C VAL A 99 20.65 -11.26 -3.01
N VAL A 100 20.22 -12.00 -4.03
CA VAL A 100 20.97 -13.12 -4.61
C VAL A 100 21.43 -12.77 -6.04
N ARG A 101 22.58 -13.30 -6.43
CA ARG A 101 23.24 -13.08 -7.74
C ARG A 101 23.43 -14.37 -8.54
N SER A 102 23.06 -15.52 -7.99
CA SER A 102 23.10 -16.80 -8.69
C SER A 102 21.92 -17.71 -8.32
N ALA A 103 21.65 -18.71 -9.15
CA ALA A 103 20.64 -19.73 -8.86
C ALA A 103 20.99 -20.54 -7.59
N SER A 104 22.28 -20.76 -7.32
CA SER A 104 22.74 -21.42 -6.09
C SER A 104 22.48 -20.56 -4.86
N GLU A 105 22.79 -19.26 -4.93
CA GLU A 105 22.45 -18.32 -3.85
C GLU A 105 20.95 -18.24 -3.60
N ALA A 106 20.12 -18.27 -4.66
CA ALA A 106 18.66 -18.30 -4.54
C ALA A 106 18.15 -19.53 -3.77
N ALA A 107 18.68 -20.71 -4.08
CA ALA A 107 18.37 -21.94 -3.35
C ALA A 107 18.75 -21.83 -1.87
N GLN A 108 19.97 -21.38 -1.56
CA GLN A 108 20.41 -21.23 -0.17
C GLN A 108 19.62 -20.16 0.61
N ALA A 109 19.28 -19.05 -0.04
CA ALA A 109 18.48 -17.99 0.57
C ALA A 109 17.05 -18.46 0.86
N PHE A 110 16.48 -19.36 0.05
CA PHE A 110 15.18 -19.98 0.32
C PHE A 110 15.21 -20.73 1.65
N THR A 111 16.25 -21.52 1.91
CA THR A 111 16.42 -22.26 3.18
C THR A 111 16.52 -21.32 4.38
N ARG A 112 17.21 -20.17 4.22
CA ARG A 112 17.42 -19.19 5.31
C ARG A 112 16.21 -18.32 5.60
N VAL A 113 15.47 -17.92 4.58
CA VAL A 113 14.48 -16.83 4.66
C VAL A 113 13.06 -17.31 4.35
N GLY A 114 12.92 -18.36 3.54
CA GLY A 114 11.66 -18.76 2.93
C GLY A 114 10.63 -19.30 3.93
N ASN A 115 11.02 -19.83 5.09
CA ASN A 115 10.08 -20.43 6.07
C ASN A 115 9.01 -21.33 5.41
N GLY A 116 9.39 -22.10 4.38
CA GLY A 116 8.50 -22.95 3.58
C GLY A 116 7.81 -22.29 2.38
N LYS A 117 7.82 -20.96 2.25
CA LYS A 117 7.28 -20.23 1.10
C LYS A 117 7.94 -18.86 0.90
N ALA A 118 8.52 -18.63 -0.29
CA ALA A 118 9.17 -17.38 -0.63
C ALA A 118 8.48 -16.66 -1.82
N VAL A 119 8.79 -15.36 -1.90
CA VAL A 119 8.53 -14.53 -3.08
C VAL A 119 9.87 -14.07 -3.61
N MET A 120 10.13 -14.27 -4.90
CA MET A 120 11.33 -13.80 -5.56
C MET A 120 10.99 -12.65 -6.50
N LYS A 121 11.86 -11.64 -6.55
CA LYS A 121 11.69 -10.54 -7.49
C LYS A 121 13.02 -9.97 -7.96
N ILE A 122 13.01 -9.42 -9.16
CA ILE A 122 14.17 -8.77 -9.75
C ILE A 122 14.46 -7.47 -8.99
N SER A 123 15.69 -7.33 -8.50
CA SER A 123 16.18 -6.12 -7.86
C SER A 123 17.11 -5.37 -8.82
N SER A 124 16.54 -4.48 -9.66
CA SER A 124 17.31 -3.66 -10.60
C SER A 124 16.79 -2.22 -10.60
N ALA A 125 17.70 -1.24 -10.57
CA ALA A 125 17.38 0.18 -10.68
C ALA A 125 16.86 0.58 -12.08
N LYS A 126 17.16 -0.23 -13.10
CA LYS A 126 16.72 0.01 -14.49
C LYS A 126 15.30 -0.48 -14.77
N ILE A 127 14.73 -1.30 -13.90
CA ILE A 127 13.42 -1.93 -14.07
C ILE A 127 12.48 -1.39 -12.98
N LEU A 128 11.85 -0.24 -13.26
CA LEU A 128 10.91 0.39 -12.31
C LEU A 128 9.59 -0.40 -12.18
N HIS A 129 9.06 -0.96 -13.26
CA HIS A 129 7.79 -1.70 -13.25
C HIS A 129 7.99 -3.22 -13.28
N LYS A 130 8.44 -3.78 -12.15
CA LYS A 130 8.83 -5.20 -12.04
C LYS A 130 7.70 -6.18 -12.38
N THR A 131 6.45 -5.86 -12.11
CA THR A 131 5.31 -6.74 -12.43
C THR A 131 5.08 -6.86 -13.93
N ASP A 132 5.28 -5.78 -14.68
CA ASP A 132 4.93 -5.69 -16.10
C ASP A 132 5.86 -6.52 -16.99
N ILE A 133 6.99 -6.98 -16.45
CA ILE A 133 7.96 -7.85 -17.14
C ILE A 133 8.05 -9.27 -16.55
N GLY A 134 7.14 -9.65 -15.65
CA GLY A 134 7.27 -10.92 -14.92
C GLY A 134 8.42 -10.92 -13.90
N GLY A 135 8.87 -9.77 -13.45
CA GLY A 135 9.95 -9.63 -12.45
C GLY A 135 9.53 -9.95 -11.02
N VAL A 136 8.35 -10.53 -10.79
CA VAL A 136 7.87 -11.05 -9.50
C VAL A 136 7.40 -12.50 -9.68
N ARG A 137 7.86 -13.38 -8.81
CA ARG A 137 7.52 -14.81 -8.76
C ARG A 137 6.98 -15.13 -7.38
N LEU A 138 5.70 -15.46 -7.34
CA LEU A 138 5.01 -15.88 -6.13
C LEU A 138 5.07 -17.40 -5.98
N ASN A 139 4.77 -17.90 -4.79
CA ASN A 139 4.66 -19.34 -4.52
C ASN A 139 5.93 -20.14 -4.82
N VAL A 140 7.10 -19.59 -4.52
CA VAL A 140 8.35 -20.38 -4.51
C VAL A 140 8.30 -21.27 -3.27
N THR A 141 8.29 -22.58 -3.45
CA THR A 141 8.04 -23.56 -2.37
C THR A 141 9.19 -24.53 -2.10
N SER A 142 10.26 -24.47 -2.89
CA SER A 142 11.45 -25.30 -2.73
C SER A 142 12.72 -24.58 -3.17
N GLU A 143 13.88 -25.14 -2.78
CA GLU A 143 15.19 -24.69 -3.24
C GLU A 143 15.33 -24.79 -4.77
N ALA A 144 14.80 -25.88 -5.35
CA ALA A 144 14.77 -26.09 -6.79
C ALA A 144 13.89 -25.04 -7.50
N ASP A 145 12.72 -24.72 -6.94
CA ASP A 145 11.86 -23.65 -7.45
C ASP A 145 12.57 -22.30 -7.41
N ALA A 146 13.33 -22.04 -6.34
CA ALA A 146 14.06 -20.78 -6.17
C ALA A 146 15.18 -20.64 -7.22
N ALA A 147 15.97 -21.70 -7.43
CA ALA A 147 16.99 -21.74 -8.49
C ALA A 147 16.38 -21.55 -9.88
N ALA A 148 15.27 -22.23 -10.17
CA ALA A 148 14.56 -22.12 -11.45
C ALA A 148 13.92 -20.75 -11.66
N ALA A 149 13.40 -20.13 -10.60
CA ALA A 149 12.87 -18.77 -10.65
C ALA A 149 13.97 -17.75 -10.94
N PHE A 150 15.17 -17.92 -10.35
CA PHE A 150 16.32 -17.06 -10.65
C PHE A 150 16.72 -17.14 -12.14
N ALA A 151 16.88 -18.34 -12.68
CA ALA A 151 17.29 -18.54 -14.06
C ALA A 151 16.29 -17.90 -15.05
N ARG A 152 14.98 -18.06 -14.79
CA ARG A 152 13.91 -17.44 -15.58
C ARG A 152 13.92 -15.92 -15.49
N SER A 153 14.09 -15.36 -14.29
CA SER A 153 14.20 -13.91 -14.12
C SER A 153 15.43 -13.32 -14.81
N ALA A 154 16.54 -14.06 -14.88
CA ALA A 154 17.75 -13.63 -15.57
C ALA A 154 17.58 -13.59 -17.10
N SER A 155 16.91 -14.59 -17.69
CA SER A 155 16.62 -14.61 -19.13
C SER A 155 15.64 -13.49 -19.53
N GLU A 156 14.59 -13.27 -18.74
CA GLU A 156 13.60 -12.22 -18.97
C GLU A 156 14.19 -10.81 -18.84
N ALA A 157 15.06 -10.59 -17.85
CA ALA A 157 15.78 -9.32 -17.71
C ALA A 157 16.66 -9.03 -18.92
N SER A 158 17.33 -10.05 -19.48
CA SER A 158 18.19 -9.93 -20.66
C SER A 158 17.39 -9.64 -21.94
N ALA A 159 16.22 -10.27 -22.09
CA ALA A 159 15.32 -10.02 -23.21
C ALA A 159 14.69 -8.61 -23.15
N SER A 160 14.34 -8.12 -21.96
CA SER A 160 13.75 -6.80 -21.76
C SER A 160 14.72 -5.66 -22.08
N SER A 161 16.03 -5.85 -21.84
CA SER A 161 17.05 -4.87 -22.26
C SER A 161 17.21 -4.71 -23.78
N TYR A 162 16.70 -5.66 -24.58
CA TYR A 162 16.76 -5.63 -26.05
C TYR A 162 15.53 -5.01 -26.73
N SER A 163 14.42 -4.78 -26.00
CA SER A 163 13.13 -4.35 -26.57
C SER A 163 12.90 -2.83 -26.57
N ARG A 164 13.92 -2.00 -26.31
CA ARG A 164 13.84 -0.53 -26.47
C ARG A 164 14.83 -0.05 -27.54
N THR A 165 14.40 -0.16 -28.78
CA THR A 165 14.71 0.71 -29.93
C THR A 165 13.38 1.12 -30.54
#